data_AF-A0A074WD78-F1
#
_entry.id   AF-A0A074WD78-F1
#
_cell.length_a   1.000
_cell.length_b   1.000
_cell.length_c   1.000
_cell.angle_alpha   90.00
_cell.angle_beta   90.00
_cell.angle_gamma   90.00
#
_symmetry.space_group_name_H-M   'P 1'
#
loop_
_entity.id
_entity.type
_entity.pdbx_description
1 polymer ?
#
loop_
_entity_poly.entity_id
_entity_poly.type
_entity_poly.pdbx_seq_one_letter_code
_entity_poly.pdbx_strand_id
1 'polypeptide(L)'
;MAALKNFCASIFYCCTSRSTVDYENVLADSEREAVTDLLNFLENRQETDFFTGGPLNALSTLVYSHNIDLQRSASLTFAEITERDVRAVDKNTLEPILFLLESSDIEVQRAASAALGNLAVDAHNKILIVQLGGLQPLIRQMNSTNVEVQCNAVGCITNLATHEDNKAKIARSGALAPLTRLAKSKDMRVQRNATGALLNMTHSDDNRQQLVNAGAIPVLVHLLTSPDTDVQYYCTTALSNIAVDSSNRKRLAQTEPRLVQSLVNLMDGHAPKVQCQAALALRNLASDEKYQLEIVRNGGLGPLLRLLQSAFLPLILSAVACIRNISIHPMNESPIIDAGFLKPLVHLLGSTDNEEIQCHAISTLRNLAASSDRNKQLVLEAGAVQKCKELVLEVPVNVQSEMTAAIAVLALSDELKPHLLSLGVFDVLIPLTESESIEVQGNSAAALGNLSSKVGDYSIFLTSWNSPSGGIHGYLSRFLASGDPTFQHIAIWTLLQLLESNDTRLVSTINSAEDVMQMVQDISERQVESDNEDGSEDGEAEVVGLARRCLEISSGDGNKKALSEG
;
A
#
# COMPACT_ATOMS: atom_id res chain seq x y z
N MET A 1 45.08 -3.68 13.79
CA MET A 1 45.95 -3.44 14.98
C MET A 1 47.42 -3.81 14.74
N ALA A 2 47.82 -5.09 14.59
CA ALA A 2 49.22 -5.42 14.24
C ALA A 2 49.65 -4.83 12.89
N ALA A 3 48.74 -4.71 11.91
CA ALA A 3 49.03 -4.07 10.64
C ALA A 3 49.13 -2.54 10.69
N LEU A 4 48.38 -1.82 11.54
CA LEU A 4 48.49 -0.35 11.70
C LEU A 4 49.67 0.01 12.60
N LYS A 5 49.88 -0.74 13.70
CA LYS A 5 51.12 -0.65 14.48
C LYS A 5 52.31 -1.05 13.63
N ASN A 6 52.27 -2.12 12.82
CA ASN A 6 53.36 -2.46 11.90
C ASN A 6 53.43 -1.53 10.69
N PHE A 7 52.37 -0.83 10.27
CA PHE A 7 52.42 0.12 9.15
C PHE A 7 52.96 1.46 9.63
N CYS A 8 52.41 2.05 10.68
CA CYS A 8 52.96 3.23 11.36
C CYS A 8 54.37 2.94 11.91
N ALA A 9 54.60 1.76 12.51
CA ALA A 9 55.93 1.34 12.92
C ALA A 9 56.79 0.86 11.75
N SER A 10 56.30 0.50 10.56
CA SER A 10 57.14 0.29 9.34
C SER A 10 57.44 1.60 8.64
N ILE A 11 56.59 2.60 8.71
CA ILE A 11 56.93 3.99 8.40
C ILE A 11 57.95 4.51 9.44
N PHE A 12 58.09 3.87 10.60
CA PHE A 12 59.18 4.13 11.53
C PHE A 12 60.38 3.16 11.35
N TYR A 13 60.18 1.90 10.95
CA TYR A 13 61.18 0.81 10.86
C TYR A 13 61.81 0.65 9.47
N CYS A 14 61.03 0.79 8.40
CA CYS A 14 61.56 0.97 7.04
C CYS A 14 62.36 2.28 6.95
N CYS A 15 62.02 3.25 7.79
CA CYS A 15 62.71 4.54 7.95
C CYS A 15 63.89 4.51 8.95
N THR A 16 64.11 3.42 9.70
CA THR A 16 65.28 3.28 10.59
C THR A 16 66.23 2.15 10.18
N SER A 17 65.87 1.27 9.24
CA SER A 17 66.68 0.09 8.85
C SER A 17 67.34 0.16 7.47
N ARG A 18 67.16 1.25 6.71
CA ARG A 18 67.99 1.56 5.54
C ARG A 18 68.89 2.74 5.86
N SER A 19 70.15 2.41 6.19
CA SER A 19 71.34 3.22 5.92
C SER A 19 71.07 4.70 5.64
N THR A 20 71.14 5.55 6.67
CA THR A 20 71.41 7.00 6.55
C THR A 20 70.77 7.63 5.31
N VAL A 21 69.44 7.59 5.22
CA VAL A 21 68.69 8.58 4.45
C VAL A 21 68.08 9.53 5.47
N ASP A 22 68.40 10.79 5.28
CA ASP A 22 68.22 11.92 6.18
C ASP A 22 66.72 12.23 6.42
N TYR A 23 66.13 11.68 7.49
CA TYR A 23 64.73 11.94 7.88
C TYR A 23 64.53 13.26 8.62
N GLU A 24 65.58 14.07 8.82
CA GLU A 24 65.44 15.46 9.24
C GLU A 24 64.77 16.34 8.17
N ASN A 25 64.60 15.84 6.93
CA ASN A 25 64.21 16.67 5.77
C ASN A 25 62.92 16.26 5.01
N VAL A 26 62.05 15.36 5.52
CA VAL A 26 60.91 14.82 4.74
C VAL A 26 59.50 15.08 5.31
N LEU A 27 59.35 15.26 6.63
CA LEU A 27 58.06 15.58 7.27
C LEU A 27 58.14 16.93 7.96
N ALA A 28 57.07 17.70 7.91
CA ALA A 28 56.98 18.93 8.70
C ALA A 28 56.94 18.61 10.20
N ASP A 29 57.47 19.50 11.05
CA ASP A 29 57.50 19.27 12.49
C ASP A 29 56.09 19.06 13.08
N SER A 30 55.09 19.76 12.55
CA SER A 30 53.68 19.59 12.92
C SER A 30 53.13 18.21 12.57
N GLU A 31 53.58 17.59 11.48
CA GLU A 31 53.20 16.23 11.10
C GLU A 31 53.83 15.20 12.05
N ARG A 32 55.10 15.42 12.43
CA ARG A 32 55.80 14.54 13.38
C ARG A 32 55.17 14.57 14.77
N GLU A 33 54.79 15.77 15.24
CA GLU A 33 54.07 15.96 16.48
C GLU A 33 52.70 15.27 16.44
N ALA A 34 51.91 15.50 15.38
CA ALA A 34 50.60 14.88 15.20
C ALA A 34 50.66 13.34 15.15
N VAL A 35 51.67 12.74 14.51
CA VAL A 35 51.85 11.28 14.52
C VAL A 35 52.12 10.79 15.95
N THR A 36 52.98 11.48 16.69
CA THR A 36 53.36 11.10 18.05
C THR A 36 52.16 11.18 18.99
N ASP A 37 51.40 12.27 18.91
CA ASP A 37 50.17 12.47 19.68
C ASP A 37 49.12 11.42 19.35
N LEU A 38 48.89 11.14 18.07
CA LEU A 38 47.92 10.14 17.65
C LEU A 38 48.27 8.74 18.17
N LEU A 39 49.55 8.36 18.18
CA LEU A 39 49.98 7.08 18.74
C LEU A 39 49.68 7.00 20.24
N ASN A 40 49.93 8.07 21.00
CA ASN A 40 49.61 8.13 22.43
C ASN A 40 48.10 8.02 22.69
N PHE A 41 47.28 8.72 21.89
CA PHE A 41 45.83 8.64 21.97
C PHE A 41 45.31 7.23 21.64
N LEU A 42 45.91 6.56 20.65
CA LEU A 42 45.53 5.20 20.26
C LEU A 42 45.85 4.14 21.34
N GLU A 43 46.84 4.38 22.20
CA GLU A 43 47.11 3.51 23.35
C GLU A 43 45.98 3.55 24.39
N ASN A 44 45.36 4.72 24.59
CA ASN A 44 44.24 4.93 25.51
C ASN A 44 42.88 5.07 24.80
N ARG A 45 42.72 4.39 23.66
CA ARG A 45 41.56 4.52 22.76
C ARG A 45 40.19 4.10 23.32
N GLN A 46 40.13 3.56 24.52
CA GLN A 46 38.86 3.23 25.18
C GLN A 46 38.28 4.45 25.90
N GLU A 47 39.14 5.35 26.35
CA GLU A 47 38.78 6.55 27.13
C GLU A 47 38.95 7.83 26.31
N THR A 48 39.64 7.75 25.17
CA THR A 48 39.91 8.88 24.30
C THR A 48 38.74 9.15 23.35
N ASP A 49 38.22 10.37 23.40
CA ASP A 49 37.29 10.88 22.41
C ASP A 49 38.03 11.37 21.16
N PHE A 50 37.88 10.65 20.05
CA PHE A 50 38.53 10.99 18.78
C PHE A 50 37.76 11.98 17.90
N PHE A 51 36.55 12.36 18.29
CA PHE A 51 35.71 13.27 17.51
C PHE A 51 35.81 14.72 17.99
N THR A 52 36.66 15.00 18.98
CA THR A 52 36.88 16.36 19.50
C THR A 52 38.33 16.57 19.95
N GLY A 53 38.71 17.83 20.18
CA GLY A 53 39.96 18.18 20.88
C GLY A 53 41.25 17.70 20.20
N GLY A 54 42.24 17.39 21.04
CA GLY A 54 43.59 16.99 20.60
C GLY A 54 43.63 15.82 19.63
N PRO A 55 42.92 14.70 19.88
CA PRO A 55 42.87 13.57 18.95
C PRO A 55 42.37 13.94 17.55
N LEU A 56 41.29 14.73 17.47
CA LEU A 56 40.75 15.19 16.18
C LEU A 56 41.71 16.16 15.48
N ASN A 57 42.38 17.04 16.22
CA ASN A 57 43.38 17.96 15.67
C ASN A 57 44.57 17.19 15.07
N ALA A 58 45.10 16.20 15.80
CA ALA A 58 46.18 15.35 15.31
C ALA A 58 45.76 14.61 14.01
N LEU A 59 44.57 14.00 13.99
CA LEU A 59 44.03 13.38 12.78
C LEU A 59 43.89 14.37 11.62
N SER A 60 43.37 15.58 11.89
CA SER A 60 43.18 16.61 10.87
C SER A 60 44.51 17.06 10.27
N THR A 61 45.56 17.21 11.09
CA THR A 61 46.91 17.51 10.59
C THR A 61 47.43 16.43 9.64
N LEU A 62 47.21 15.15 9.96
CA LEU A 62 47.61 14.05 9.07
C LEU A 62 46.77 13.99 7.79
N VAL A 63 45.48 14.34 7.86
CA VAL A 63 44.59 14.39 6.69
C VAL A 63 45.05 15.43 5.68
N TYR A 64 45.40 16.63 6.13
CA TYR A 64 45.81 17.73 5.25
C TYR A 64 47.29 17.70 4.86
N SER A 65 48.04 16.69 5.29
CA SER A 65 49.41 16.46 4.86
C SER A 65 49.48 16.19 3.36
N HIS A 66 50.57 16.61 2.71
CA HIS A 66 50.90 16.21 1.34
C HIS A 66 51.41 14.76 1.24
N ASN A 67 51.69 14.12 2.37
CA ASN A 67 52.17 12.75 2.42
C ASN A 67 51.00 11.75 2.38
N ILE A 68 50.94 10.96 1.32
CA ILE A 68 49.86 9.99 1.11
C ILE A 68 49.82 8.89 2.19
N ASP A 69 50.96 8.53 2.77
CA ASP A 69 51.02 7.51 3.83
C ASP A 69 50.45 8.03 5.15
N LEU A 70 50.58 9.34 5.41
CA LEU A 70 49.92 9.99 6.55
C LEU A 70 48.41 10.07 6.33
N GLN A 71 47.96 10.43 5.13
CA GLN A 71 46.54 10.37 4.78
C GLN A 71 45.94 8.96 4.90
N ARG A 72 46.67 7.93 4.46
CA ARG A 72 46.27 6.52 4.65
C ARG A 72 46.13 6.18 6.12
N SER A 73 47.10 6.56 6.94
CA SER A 73 47.07 6.31 8.39
C SER A 73 45.88 7.01 9.05
N ALA A 74 45.61 8.27 8.70
CA ALA A 74 44.47 9.03 9.19
C ALA A 74 43.13 8.41 8.77
N SER A 75 42.95 8.09 7.50
CA SER A 75 41.71 7.49 6.96
C SER A 75 41.41 6.12 7.57
N LEU A 76 42.41 5.26 7.76
CA LEU A 76 42.27 3.98 8.45
C LEU A 76 41.87 4.16 9.92
N THR A 77 42.44 5.18 10.57
CA THR A 77 42.11 5.49 11.96
C THR A 77 40.66 5.96 12.09
N PHE A 78 40.19 6.85 11.21
CA PHE A 78 38.78 7.23 11.13
C PHE A 78 37.86 6.03 10.89
N ALA A 79 38.23 5.12 10.00
CA ALA A 79 37.45 3.91 9.75
C ALA A 79 37.33 3.02 11.01
N GLU A 80 38.43 2.78 11.73
CA GLU A 80 38.43 1.97 12.96
C GLU A 80 37.64 2.64 14.10
N ILE A 81 37.74 3.96 14.25
CA ILE A 81 37.01 4.71 15.29
C ILE A 81 35.51 4.66 15.02
N THR A 82 35.10 4.98 13.80
CA THR A 82 33.68 5.05 13.41
C THR A 82 33.01 3.67 13.32
N GLU A 83 33.78 2.59 13.13
CA GLU A 83 33.26 1.22 13.26
C GLU A 83 32.89 0.89 14.71
N ARG A 84 33.57 1.50 15.69
CA ARG A 84 33.40 1.23 17.12
C ARG A 84 32.42 2.18 17.81
N ASP A 85 32.41 3.44 17.43
CA ASP A 85 31.59 4.50 18.02
C ASP A 85 30.92 5.32 16.93
N VAL A 86 29.59 5.26 16.88
CA VAL A 86 28.74 6.05 15.98
C VAL A 86 27.82 6.92 16.81
N ARG A 87 27.96 8.23 16.63
CA ARG A 87 27.18 9.26 17.31
C ARG A 87 27.12 10.52 16.45
N ALA A 88 26.28 11.47 16.85
CA ALA A 88 26.27 12.79 16.22
C ALA A 88 27.65 13.45 16.37
N VAL A 89 28.23 13.93 15.26
CA VAL A 89 29.51 14.63 15.21
C VAL A 89 29.35 16.00 14.56
N ASP A 90 30.31 16.88 14.80
CA ASP A 90 30.31 18.23 14.22
C ASP A 90 30.95 18.26 12.82
N LYS A 91 30.89 19.44 12.19
CA LYS A 91 31.52 19.67 10.89
C LYS A 91 33.04 19.48 10.91
N ASN A 92 33.70 19.73 12.05
CA ASN A 92 35.16 19.62 12.16
C ASN A 92 35.63 18.16 12.07
N THR A 93 34.77 17.22 12.45
CA THR A 93 34.99 15.79 12.21
C THR A 93 34.76 15.39 10.76
N LEU A 94 33.69 15.90 10.13
CA LEU A 94 33.30 15.47 8.80
C LEU A 94 34.16 16.08 7.68
N GLU A 95 34.58 17.34 7.80
CA GLU A 95 35.39 18.03 6.78
C GLU A 95 36.68 17.27 6.42
N PRO A 96 37.49 16.78 7.38
CA PRO A 96 38.65 15.94 7.08
C PRO A 96 38.29 14.64 6.33
N ILE A 97 37.22 13.95 6.74
CA ILE A 97 36.79 12.71 6.07
C ILE A 97 36.34 13.00 4.63
N LEU A 98 35.60 14.10 4.42
CA LEU A 98 35.17 14.55 3.10
C LEU A 98 36.35 14.94 2.20
N PHE A 99 37.38 15.57 2.76
CA PHE A 99 38.63 15.84 2.04
C PHE A 99 39.31 14.54 1.58
N LEU A 100 39.41 13.54 2.47
CA LEU A 100 40.00 12.23 2.13
C LEU A 100 39.23 11.49 1.03
N LEU A 101 37.91 11.70 0.90
CA LEU A 101 37.13 11.10 -0.20
C LEU A 101 37.60 11.55 -1.58
N GLU A 102 38.22 12.72 -1.69
CA GLU A 102 38.71 13.27 -2.95
C GLU A 102 40.14 12.82 -3.28
N SER A 103 40.79 12.08 -2.38
CA SER A 103 42.14 11.55 -2.61
C SER A 103 42.20 10.71 -3.88
N SER A 104 43.33 10.73 -4.58
CA SER A 104 43.58 9.86 -5.73
C SER A 104 43.97 8.44 -5.34
N ASP A 105 44.27 8.21 -4.06
CA ASP A 105 44.65 6.91 -3.54
C ASP A 105 43.45 6.04 -3.18
N ILE A 106 43.43 4.82 -3.71
CA ILE A 106 42.33 3.88 -3.53
C ILE A 106 42.17 3.45 -2.07
N GLU A 107 43.27 3.28 -1.32
CA GLU A 107 43.17 2.87 0.08
C GLU A 107 42.62 4.00 0.96
N VAL A 108 43.03 5.25 0.70
CA VAL A 108 42.43 6.43 1.35
C VAL A 108 40.94 6.53 1.05
N GLN A 109 40.54 6.45 -0.23
CA GLN A 109 39.12 6.49 -0.62
C GLN A 109 38.31 5.38 0.05
N ARG A 110 38.84 4.15 0.06
CA ARG A 110 38.18 2.98 0.63
C ARG A 110 37.91 3.17 2.12
N ALA A 111 38.92 3.59 2.88
CA ALA A 111 38.82 3.80 4.32
C ALA A 111 37.94 5.02 4.66
N ALA A 112 38.09 6.14 3.94
CA ALA A 112 37.28 7.35 4.14
C ALA A 112 35.80 7.10 3.85
N SER A 113 35.45 6.38 2.77
CA SER A 113 34.06 6.02 2.47
C SER A 113 33.46 5.04 3.48
N ALA A 114 34.27 4.11 4.02
CA ALA A 114 33.82 3.25 5.11
C ALA A 114 33.50 4.09 6.37
N ALA A 115 34.41 5.00 6.73
CA ALA A 115 34.22 5.86 7.90
C ALA A 115 32.98 6.75 7.78
N LEU A 116 32.79 7.37 6.61
CA LEU A 116 31.61 8.20 6.35
C LEU A 116 30.32 7.37 6.33
N GLY A 117 30.36 6.16 5.77
CA GLY A 117 29.22 5.23 5.74
C GLY A 117 28.78 4.81 7.14
N ASN A 118 29.73 4.56 8.05
CA ASN A 118 29.47 4.26 9.45
C ASN A 118 28.80 5.45 10.16
N LEU A 119 29.36 6.66 10.01
CA LEU A 119 28.78 7.88 10.58
C LEU A 119 27.38 8.19 10.03
N ALA A 120 27.12 7.85 8.76
CA ALA A 120 25.83 8.03 8.11
C ALA A 120 24.71 7.12 8.67
N VAL A 121 24.97 6.27 9.67
CA VAL A 121 23.90 5.57 10.41
C VAL A 121 23.13 6.54 11.31
N ASP A 122 23.82 7.51 11.91
CA ASP A 122 23.24 8.53 12.78
C ASP A 122 22.41 9.57 11.98
N ALA A 123 21.25 9.97 12.53
CA ALA A 123 20.31 10.83 11.83
C ALA A 123 20.84 12.27 11.62
N HIS A 124 21.56 12.83 12.60
CA HIS A 124 22.15 14.16 12.49
C HIS A 124 23.23 14.18 11.41
N ASN A 125 24.11 13.19 11.44
CA ASN A 125 25.21 13.07 10.49
C ASN A 125 24.70 12.92 9.05
N LYS A 126 23.61 12.18 8.80
CA LYS A 126 23.03 12.04 7.45
C LYS A 126 22.76 13.41 6.80
N ILE A 127 22.14 14.32 7.54
CA ILE A 127 21.81 15.65 7.04
C ILE A 127 23.11 16.45 6.82
N LEU A 128 23.99 16.45 7.83
CA LEU A 128 25.21 17.26 7.82
C LEU A 128 26.16 16.85 6.69
N ILE A 129 26.34 15.54 6.44
CA ILE A 129 27.15 15.02 5.33
C ILE A 129 26.66 15.57 3.98
N VAL A 130 25.34 15.59 3.76
CA VAL A 130 24.76 16.11 2.52
C VAL A 130 24.89 17.63 2.44
N GLN A 131 24.71 18.35 3.54
CA GLN A 131 24.88 19.80 3.61
C GLN A 131 26.33 20.22 3.32
N LEU A 132 27.32 19.44 3.77
CA LEU A 132 28.75 19.67 3.51
C LEU A 132 29.21 19.20 2.12
N GLY A 133 28.29 18.78 1.24
CA GLY A 133 28.62 18.44 -0.15
C GLY A 133 29.16 17.02 -0.37
N GLY A 134 29.00 16.11 0.60
CA GLY A 134 29.53 14.75 0.54
C GLY A 134 28.98 13.88 -0.61
N LEU A 135 27.86 14.27 -1.25
CA LEU A 135 27.30 13.52 -2.37
C LEU A 135 28.23 13.46 -3.59
N GLN A 136 28.89 14.56 -3.96
CA GLN A 136 29.69 14.60 -5.19
C GLN A 136 30.96 13.73 -5.13
N PRO A 137 31.75 13.72 -4.04
CA PRO A 137 32.84 12.74 -3.88
C PRO A 137 32.34 11.29 -3.91
N LEU A 138 31.23 10.96 -3.23
CA LEU A 138 30.66 9.62 -3.24
C LEU A 138 30.21 9.19 -4.65
N ILE A 139 29.59 10.09 -5.42
CA ILE A 139 29.19 9.84 -6.81
C ILE A 139 30.40 9.58 -7.71
N ARG A 140 31.50 10.33 -7.54
CA ARG A 140 32.75 10.06 -8.24
C ARG A 140 33.28 8.67 -7.90
N GLN A 141 33.28 8.30 -6.63
CA GLN A 141 33.75 6.98 -6.16
C GLN A 141 32.88 5.80 -6.63
N MET A 142 31.58 6.00 -6.85
CA MET A 142 30.72 4.99 -7.52
C MET A 142 31.22 4.62 -8.93
N ASN A 143 32.03 5.47 -9.56
CA ASN A 143 32.66 5.20 -10.86
C ASN A 143 34.10 4.67 -10.75
N SER A 144 34.61 4.41 -9.54
CA SER A 144 35.91 3.79 -9.31
C SER A 144 35.98 2.41 -9.95
N THR A 145 37.17 1.99 -10.36
CA THR A 145 37.43 0.61 -10.81
C THR A 145 37.57 -0.37 -9.65
N ASN A 146 37.75 0.13 -8.41
CA ASN A 146 37.85 -0.67 -7.21
C ASN A 146 36.46 -0.99 -6.63
N VAL A 147 36.16 -2.28 -6.49
CA VAL A 147 34.85 -2.77 -6.02
C VAL A 147 34.59 -2.41 -4.56
N GLU A 148 35.60 -2.39 -3.68
CA GLU A 148 35.42 -2.00 -2.28
C GLU A 148 35.07 -0.51 -2.15
N VAL A 149 35.73 0.35 -2.93
CA VAL A 149 35.40 1.78 -3.01
C VAL A 149 33.96 1.99 -3.50
N GLN A 150 33.55 1.28 -4.57
CA GLN A 150 32.17 1.31 -5.04
C GLN A 150 31.20 0.85 -3.93
N CYS A 151 31.51 -0.26 -3.27
CA CYS A 151 30.66 -0.84 -2.22
C CYS A 151 30.43 0.14 -1.07
N ASN A 152 31.51 0.74 -0.57
CA ASN A 152 31.45 1.69 0.55
C ASN A 152 30.73 2.98 0.14
N ALA A 153 31.01 3.52 -1.05
CA ALA A 153 30.36 4.73 -1.54
C ALA A 153 28.84 4.55 -1.73
N VAL A 154 28.43 3.43 -2.34
CA VAL A 154 27.00 3.09 -2.49
C VAL A 154 26.36 2.80 -1.14
N GLY A 155 27.06 2.11 -0.24
CA GLY A 155 26.58 1.86 1.13
C GLY A 155 26.32 3.15 1.89
N CYS A 156 27.24 4.11 1.80
CA CYS A 156 27.06 5.45 2.37
C CYS A 156 25.83 6.15 1.78
N ILE A 157 25.68 6.18 0.44
CA ILE A 157 24.48 6.78 -0.20
C ILE A 157 23.20 6.07 0.24
N THR A 158 23.22 4.75 0.41
CA THR A 158 22.08 3.96 0.90
C THR A 158 21.65 4.43 2.29
N ASN A 159 22.61 4.60 3.20
CA ASN A 159 22.37 5.11 4.56
C ASN A 159 21.85 6.56 4.52
N LEU A 160 22.45 7.44 3.72
CA LEU A 160 22.00 8.83 3.55
C LEU A 160 20.56 8.92 3.00
N ALA A 161 20.18 8.02 2.10
CA ALA A 161 18.85 7.96 1.48
C ALA A 161 17.75 7.48 2.45
N THR A 162 18.09 7.01 3.65
CA THR A 162 17.08 6.68 4.68
C THR A 162 16.45 7.91 5.33
N HIS A 163 17.05 9.10 5.18
CA HIS A 163 16.51 10.35 5.74
C HIS A 163 15.71 11.13 4.69
N GLU A 164 14.48 11.54 5.00
CA GLU A 164 13.57 12.20 4.05
C GLU A 164 14.16 13.48 3.44
N ASP A 165 14.75 14.37 4.25
CA ASP A 165 15.37 15.62 3.79
C ASP A 165 16.51 15.45 2.76
N ASN A 166 17.09 14.25 2.70
CA ASN A 166 18.19 13.94 1.79
C ASN A 166 17.71 13.38 0.46
N LYS A 167 16.57 12.69 0.41
CA LYS A 167 16.14 11.96 -0.78
C LYS A 167 16.06 12.87 -2.01
N ALA A 168 15.39 14.02 -1.89
CA ALA A 168 15.28 14.97 -3.00
C ALA A 168 16.65 15.52 -3.48
N LYS A 169 17.59 15.75 -2.54
CA LYS A 169 18.95 16.20 -2.86
C LYS A 169 19.74 15.10 -3.57
N ILE A 170 19.61 13.86 -3.13
CA ILE A 170 20.24 12.69 -3.75
C ILE A 170 19.71 12.50 -5.17
N ALA A 171 18.40 12.59 -5.39
CA ALA A 171 17.80 12.44 -6.72
C ALA A 171 18.37 13.47 -7.72
N ARG A 172 18.44 14.74 -7.30
CA ARG A 172 18.94 15.87 -8.12
C ARG A 172 20.47 15.92 -8.25
N SER A 173 21.22 15.16 -7.44
CA SER A 173 22.68 15.17 -7.46
C SER A 173 23.31 14.41 -8.63
N GLY A 174 22.51 13.66 -9.40
CA GLY A 174 22.98 12.77 -10.46
C GLY A 174 23.35 11.36 -9.98
N ALA A 175 23.10 11.03 -8.71
CA ALA A 175 23.44 9.71 -8.13
C ALA A 175 22.63 8.54 -8.72
N LEU A 176 21.41 8.77 -9.22
CA LEU A 176 20.49 7.71 -9.63
C LEU A 176 21.01 6.88 -10.82
N ALA A 177 21.70 7.50 -11.78
CA ALA A 177 22.25 6.79 -12.94
C ALA A 177 23.42 5.85 -12.56
N PRO A 178 24.43 6.30 -11.79
CA PRO A 178 25.44 5.39 -11.22
C PRO A 178 24.84 4.28 -10.35
N LEU A 179 23.86 4.57 -9.50
CA LEU A 179 23.18 3.55 -8.68
C LEU A 179 22.50 2.50 -9.56
N THR A 180 21.78 2.93 -10.60
CA THR A 180 21.15 2.02 -11.58
C THR A 180 22.16 1.16 -12.33
N ARG A 181 23.34 1.71 -12.64
CA ARG A 181 24.45 0.94 -13.23
C ARG A 181 24.99 -0.09 -12.24
N LEU A 182 25.24 0.30 -10.99
CA LEU A 182 25.85 -0.55 -9.96
C LEU A 182 24.88 -1.62 -9.42
N ALA A 183 23.57 -1.45 -9.56
CA ALA A 183 22.59 -2.52 -9.32
C ALA A 183 22.83 -3.75 -10.24
N LYS A 184 23.53 -3.58 -11.36
CA LYS A 184 23.96 -4.68 -12.25
C LYS A 184 25.34 -5.23 -11.93
N SER A 185 25.94 -4.85 -10.80
CA SER A 185 27.25 -5.35 -10.37
C SER A 185 27.22 -6.87 -10.18
N LYS A 186 28.37 -7.51 -10.44
CA LYS A 186 28.60 -8.92 -10.10
C LYS A 186 28.97 -9.12 -8.63
N ASP A 187 29.39 -8.06 -7.94
CA ASP A 187 29.60 -8.08 -6.50
C ASP A 187 28.25 -7.91 -5.79
N MET A 188 27.89 -8.92 -5.00
CA MET A 188 26.59 -8.97 -4.31
C MET A 188 26.40 -7.87 -3.28
N ARG A 189 27.47 -7.38 -2.62
CA ARG A 189 27.36 -6.29 -1.65
C ARG A 189 27.06 -4.97 -2.37
N VAL A 190 27.75 -4.72 -3.49
CA VAL A 190 27.48 -3.55 -4.33
C VAL A 190 26.04 -3.59 -4.86
N GLN A 191 25.60 -4.75 -5.36
CA GLN A 191 24.23 -4.90 -5.88
C GLN A 191 23.17 -4.70 -4.78
N ARG A 192 23.36 -5.28 -3.59
CA ARG A 192 22.46 -5.09 -2.44
C ARG A 192 22.39 -3.62 -2.02
N ASN A 193 23.53 -2.95 -1.84
CA ASN A 193 23.55 -1.54 -1.50
C ASN A 193 22.87 -0.70 -2.58
N ALA A 194 23.17 -0.94 -3.86
CA ALA A 194 22.59 -0.18 -4.96
C ALA A 194 21.07 -0.34 -5.05
N THR A 195 20.56 -1.57 -4.93
CA THR A 195 19.12 -1.84 -4.96
C THR A 195 18.41 -1.33 -3.70
N GLY A 196 19.05 -1.39 -2.53
CA GLY A 196 18.56 -0.75 -1.30
C GLY A 196 18.47 0.77 -1.42
N ALA A 197 19.47 1.42 -2.01
CA ALA A 197 19.42 2.85 -2.30
C ALA A 197 18.28 3.19 -3.27
N LEU A 198 18.13 2.42 -4.36
CA LEU A 198 17.03 2.62 -5.32
C LEU A 198 15.67 2.47 -4.64
N LEU A 199 15.48 1.46 -3.77
CA LEU A 199 14.27 1.32 -2.97
C LEU A 199 14.01 2.56 -2.12
N ASN A 200 15.01 3.03 -1.37
CA ASN A 200 14.88 4.22 -0.51
C ASN A 200 14.44 5.47 -1.30
N MET A 201 14.73 5.53 -2.60
CA MET A 201 14.35 6.61 -3.50
C MET A 201 12.93 6.48 -4.07
N THR A 202 12.14 5.47 -3.71
CA THR A 202 10.77 5.27 -4.25
C THR A 202 9.64 5.85 -3.39
N HIS A 203 9.96 6.49 -2.26
CA HIS A 203 8.95 6.92 -1.28
C HIS A 203 8.18 8.19 -1.66
N SER A 204 8.67 9.00 -2.62
CA SER A 204 7.96 10.19 -3.11
C SER A 204 7.77 10.17 -4.62
N ASP A 205 6.69 10.78 -5.08
CA ASP A 205 6.27 10.83 -6.49
C ASP A 205 7.38 11.40 -7.40
N ASP A 206 7.99 12.52 -6.99
CA ASP A 206 9.09 13.16 -7.74
C ASP A 206 10.32 12.24 -7.84
N ASN A 207 10.70 11.57 -6.74
CA ASN A 207 11.85 10.69 -6.75
C ASN A 207 11.58 9.41 -7.58
N ARG A 208 10.36 8.86 -7.53
CA ARG A 208 9.93 7.75 -8.40
C ARG A 208 10.06 8.16 -9.87
N GLN A 209 9.58 9.34 -10.24
CA GLN A 209 9.70 9.82 -11.61
C GLN A 209 11.17 10.02 -12.05
N GLN A 210 12.02 10.58 -11.19
CA GLN A 210 13.44 10.73 -11.47
C GLN A 210 14.15 9.36 -11.63
N LEU A 211 13.81 8.37 -10.80
CA LEU A 211 14.35 7.01 -10.89
C LEU A 211 13.91 6.30 -12.19
N VAL A 212 12.65 6.50 -12.58
CA VAL A 212 12.10 6.02 -13.85
C VAL A 212 12.79 6.68 -15.06
N ASN A 213 13.10 7.98 -14.97
CA ASN A 213 13.87 8.72 -15.97
C ASN A 213 15.34 8.27 -16.04
N ALA A 214 15.92 7.85 -14.91
CA ALA A 214 17.27 7.29 -14.84
C ALA A 214 17.38 5.86 -15.41
N GLY A 215 16.27 5.27 -15.89
CA GLY A 215 16.27 3.97 -16.54
C GLY A 215 16.33 2.79 -15.56
N ALA A 216 15.85 2.96 -14.33
CA ALA A 216 15.90 1.91 -13.31
C ALA A 216 14.91 0.76 -13.55
N ILE A 217 13.76 1.00 -14.20
CA ILE A 217 12.71 -0.02 -14.41
C ILE A 217 13.27 -1.33 -15.00
N PRO A 218 13.95 -1.35 -16.17
CA PRO A 218 14.41 -2.62 -16.75
C PRO A 218 15.42 -3.36 -15.85
N VAL A 219 16.20 -2.61 -15.06
CA VAL A 219 17.16 -3.19 -14.12
C VAL A 219 16.43 -3.85 -12.96
N LEU A 220 15.45 -3.17 -12.35
CA LEU A 220 14.66 -3.71 -11.25
C LEU A 220 13.87 -4.95 -11.68
N VAL A 221 13.26 -4.93 -12.88
CA VAL A 221 12.51 -6.08 -13.41
C VAL A 221 13.44 -7.27 -13.66
N HIS A 222 14.63 -7.05 -14.24
CA HIS A 222 15.61 -8.12 -14.42
C HIS A 222 16.01 -8.78 -13.08
N LEU A 223 16.22 -7.96 -12.05
CA LEU A 223 16.67 -8.41 -10.73
C LEU A 223 15.59 -9.09 -9.88
N LEU A 224 14.33 -9.15 -10.33
CA LEU A 224 13.31 -10.02 -9.72
C LEU A 224 13.73 -11.50 -9.76
N THR A 225 14.55 -11.89 -10.73
CA THR A 225 15.08 -13.26 -10.87
C THR A 225 16.41 -13.49 -10.14
N SER A 226 16.86 -12.52 -9.33
CA SER A 226 18.10 -12.66 -8.57
C SER A 226 18.04 -13.86 -7.61
N PRO A 227 19.12 -14.66 -7.45
CA PRO A 227 19.17 -15.70 -6.44
C PRO A 227 19.25 -15.13 -5.01
N ASP A 228 19.48 -13.83 -4.87
CA ASP A 228 19.60 -13.14 -3.59
C ASP A 228 18.26 -12.58 -3.12
N THR A 229 17.78 -13.10 -1.99
CA THR A 229 16.46 -12.75 -1.45
C THR A 229 16.34 -11.28 -1.03
N ASP A 230 17.43 -10.63 -0.61
CA ASP A 230 17.39 -9.21 -0.24
C ASP A 230 17.31 -8.33 -1.48
N VAL A 231 18.07 -8.66 -2.54
CA VAL A 231 17.97 -7.99 -3.85
C VAL A 231 16.57 -8.17 -4.43
N GLN A 232 16.01 -9.38 -4.41
CA GLN A 232 14.63 -9.63 -4.86
C GLN A 232 13.64 -8.78 -4.05
N TYR A 233 13.77 -8.77 -2.72
CA TYR A 233 12.92 -7.97 -1.85
C TYR A 233 13.01 -6.48 -2.19
N TYR A 234 14.22 -5.91 -2.28
CA TYR A 234 14.39 -4.49 -2.59
C TYR A 234 13.82 -4.12 -3.97
N CYS A 235 14.07 -4.95 -4.99
CA CYS A 235 13.57 -4.70 -6.34
C CYS A 235 12.04 -4.83 -6.42
N THR A 236 11.47 -5.84 -5.75
CA THR A 236 10.02 -6.06 -5.73
C THR A 236 9.31 -4.91 -5.01
N THR A 237 9.82 -4.47 -3.85
CA THR A 237 9.26 -3.33 -3.12
C THR A 237 9.41 -2.03 -3.91
N ALA A 238 10.56 -1.81 -4.56
CA ALA A 238 10.76 -0.63 -5.39
C ALA A 238 9.76 -0.59 -6.57
N LEU A 239 9.53 -1.72 -7.24
CA LEU A 239 8.54 -1.82 -8.31
C LEU A 239 7.11 -1.66 -7.81
N SER A 240 6.79 -2.21 -6.62
CA SER A 240 5.51 -2.01 -5.95
C SER A 240 5.22 -0.52 -5.73
N ASN A 241 6.21 0.23 -5.22
CA ASN A 241 6.10 1.68 -5.00
C ASN A 241 5.99 2.44 -6.32
N ILE A 242 6.76 2.07 -7.36
CA ILE A 242 6.67 2.65 -8.71
C ILE A 242 5.27 2.45 -9.32
N ALA A 243 4.63 1.29 -9.07
CA ALA A 243 3.31 0.97 -9.59
C ALA A 243 2.16 1.76 -8.94
N VAL A 244 2.42 2.55 -7.89
CA VAL A 244 1.41 3.44 -7.29
C VAL A 244 0.98 4.52 -8.29
N ASP A 245 1.90 5.03 -9.12
CA ASP A 245 1.61 6.09 -10.09
C ASP A 245 1.05 5.53 -11.41
N SER A 246 -0.07 6.10 -11.87
CA SER A 246 -0.73 5.68 -13.12
C SER A 246 0.16 5.87 -14.36
N SER A 247 0.97 6.93 -14.42
CA SER A 247 1.94 7.16 -15.50
C SER A 247 3.01 6.07 -15.55
N ASN A 248 3.48 5.62 -14.39
CA ASN A 248 4.49 4.57 -14.29
C ASN A 248 3.92 3.20 -14.63
N ARG A 249 2.67 2.90 -14.24
CA ARG A 249 1.97 1.68 -14.67
C ARG A 249 1.83 1.57 -16.18
N LYS A 250 1.47 2.67 -16.85
CA LYS A 250 1.42 2.75 -18.32
C LYS A 250 2.79 2.47 -18.95
N ARG A 251 3.86 3.04 -18.40
CA ARG A 251 5.23 2.79 -18.88
C ARG A 251 5.64 1.33 -18.69
N LEU A 252 5.41 0.76 -17.50
CA LEU A 252 5.66 -0.67 -17.23
C LEU A 252 4.92 -1.57 -18.22
N ALA A 253 3.66 -1.23 -18.56
CA ALA A 253 2.83 -2.01 -19.46
C ALA A 253 3.31 -1.98 -20.92
N GLN A 254 4.11 -0.97 -21.29
CA GLN A 254 4.68 -0.79 -22.61
C GLN A 254 6.08 -1.40 -22.72
N THR A 255 6.88 -1.32 -21.65
CA THR A 255 8.31 -1.68 -21.70
C THR A 255 8.62 -3.05 -21.10
N GLU A 256 7.80 -3.56 -20.18
CA GLU A 256 8.11 -4.76 -19.37
C GLU A 256 7.04 -5.86 -19.47
N PRO A 257 6.87 -6.52 -20.62
CA PRO A 257 5.82 -7.53 -20.84
C PRO A 257 5.96 -8.80 -19.98
N ARG A 258 7.11 -8.99 -19.31
CA ARG A 258 7.36 -10.13 -18.42
C ARG A 258 7.23 -9.79 -16.94
N LEU A 259 6.85 -8.55 -16.61
CA LEU A 259 6.74 -8.09 -15.23
C LEU A 259 5.72 -8.93 -14.45
N VAL A 260 4.51 -9.07 -15.00
CA VAL A 260 3.43 -9.80 -14.33
C VAL A 260 3.83 -11.25 -14.08
N GLN A 261 4.35 -11.96 -15.08
CA GLN A 261 4.80 -13.34 -14.90
C GLN A 261 5.92 -13.46 -13.85
N SER A 262 6.85 -12.50 -13.82
CA SER A 262 7.93 -12.50 -12.82
C SER A 262 7.40 -12.32 -11.40
N LEU A 263 6.44 -11.41 -11.20
CA LEU A 263 5.80 -11.19 -9.91
C LEU A 263 4.94 -12.39 -9.49
N VAL A 264 4.23 -13.03 -10.42
CA VAL A 264 3.49 -14.28 -10.17
C VAL A 264 4.44 -15.38 -9.68
N ASN A 265 5.59 -15.56 -10.33
CA ASN A 265 6.58 -16.56 -9.92
C ASN A 265 7.15 -16.26 -8.52
N LEU A 266 7.29 -14.99 -8.14
CA LEU A 266 7.77 -14.60 -6.81
C LEU A 266 6.78 -14.91 -5.69
N MET A 267 5.47 -14.89 -5.97
CA MET A 267 4.46 -15.36 -5.01
C MET A 267 4.60 -16.86 -4.70
N ASP A 268 5.18 -17.63 -5.61
CA ASP A 268 5.48 -19.07 -5.43
C ASP A 268 6.84 -19.35 -4.79
N GLY A 269 7.60 -18.31 -4.46
CA GLY A 269 8.85 -18.44 -3.74
C GLY A 269 8.68 -18.93 -2.29
N HIS A 270 9.80 -19.03 -1.58
CA HIS A 270 9.82 -19.51 -0.18
C HIS A 270 9.99 -18.40 0.86
N ALA A 271 10.13 -17.14 0.42
CA ALA A 271 10.42 -16.00 1.30
C ALA A 271 9.15 -15.15 1.49
N PRO A 272 8.48 -15.21 2.67
CA PRO A 272 7.23 -14.48 2.91
C PRO A 272 7.31 -12.98 2.63
N LYS A 273 8.45 -12.35 2.99
CA LYS A 273 8.66 -10.92 2.72
C LYS A 273 8.64 -10.58 1.22
N VAL A 274 9.13 -11.46 0.36
CA VAL A 274 9.13 -11.26 -1.10
C VAL A 274 7.74 -11.56 -1.67
N GLN A 275 7.10 -12.63 -1.21
CA GLN A 275 5.73 -13.00 -1.59
C GLN A 275 4.75 -11.86 -1.29
N CYS A 276 4.81 -11.26 -0.09
CA CYS A 276 3.99 -10.10 0.28
C CYS A 276 4.18 -8.95 -0.72
N GLN A 277 5.44 -8.59 -1.01
CA GLN A 277 5.73 -7.46 -1.88
C GLN A 277 5.35 -7.73 -3.33
N ALA A 278 5.43 -8.99 -3.78
CA ALA A 278 4.97 -9.40 -5.10
C ALA A 278 3.44 -9.26 -5.22
N ALA A 279 2.69 -9.74 -4.23
CA ALA A 279 1.23 -9.56 -4.18
C ALA A 279 0.82 -8.07 -4.10
N LEU A 280 1.54 -7.25 -3.31
CA LEU A 280 1.31 -5.81 -3.24
C LEU A 280 1.63 -5.09 -4.56
N ALA A 281 2.72 -5.47 -5.24
CA ALA A 281 3.04 -4.93 -6.55
C ALA A 281 1.94 -5.28 -7.57
N LEU A 282 1.47 -6.53 -7.59
CA LEU A 282 0.37 -6.95 -8.44
C LEU A 282 -0.94 -6.24 -8.10
N ARG A 283 -1.24 -6.01 -6.82
CA ARG A 283 -2.39 -5.20 -6.38
C ARG A 283 -2.34 -3.79 -6.95
N ASN A 284 -1.18 -3.12 -6.84
CA ASN A 284 -1.01 -1.75 -7.34
C ASN A 284 -1.10 -1.72 -8.87
N LEU A 285 -0.56 -2.71 -9.57
CA LEU A 285 -0.75 -2.85 -11.02
C LEU A 285 -2.22 -3.07 -11.40
N ALA A 286 -2.94 -3.92 -10.66
CA ALA A 286 -4.36 -4.23 -10.85
C ALA A 286 -5.30 -3.04 -10.58
N SER A 287 -4.79 -1.87 -10.19
CA SER A 287 -5.55 -0.62 -10.28
C SER A 287 -5.92 -0.25 -11.71
N ASP A 288 -5.24 -0.79 -12.73
CA ASP A 288 -5.62 -0.63 -14.14
C ASP A 288 -6.21 -1.94 -14.70
N GLU A 289 -7.30 -1.81 -15.46
CA GLU A 289 -8.07 -2.90 -16.08
C GLU A 289 -7.20 -3.90 -16.86
N LYS A 290 -6.23 -3.39 -17.63
CA LYS A 290 -5.30 -4.24 -18.41
C LYS A 290 -4.59 -5.26 -17.51
N TYR A 291 -4.10 -4.82 -16.35
CA TYR A 291 -3.38 -5.70 -15.43
C TYR A 291 -4.31 -6.66 -14.69
N GLN A 292 -5.56 -6.27 -14.41
CA GLN A 292 -6.55 -7.18 -13.83
C GLN A 292 -6.70 -8.44 -14.68
N LEU A 293 -6.82 -8.28 -16.00
CA LEU A 293 -6.85 -9.41 -16.94
C LEU A 293 -5.51 -10.13 -17.07
N GLU A 294 -4.41 -9.36 -17.16
CA GLU A 294 -3.07 -9.92 -17.38
C GLU A 294 -2.62 -10.82 -16.23
N ILE A 295 -2.93 -10.47 -14.98
CA ILE A 295 -2.59 -11.29 -13.81
C ILE A 295 -3.28 -12.65 -13.87
N VAL A 296 -4.56 -12.70 -14.24
CA VAL A 296 -5.30 -13.96 -14.40
C VAL A 296 -4.73 -14.78 -15.55
N ARG A 297 -4.44 -14.15 -16.70
CA ARG A 297 -3.83 -14.81 -17.87
C ARG A 297 -2.46 -15.41 -17.59
N ASN A 298 -1.68 -14.82 -16.68
CA ASN A 298 -0.38 -15.35 -16.25
C ASN A 298 -0.48 -16.33 -15.06
N GLY A 299 -1.68 -16.80 -14.71
CA GLY A 299 -1.87 -17.82 -13.68
C GLY A 299 -1.77 -17.30 -12.24
N GLY A 300 -1.95 -16.00 -12.00
CA GLY A 300 -1.79 -15.39 -10.66
C GLY A 300 -2.80 -15.86 -9.60
N LEU A 301 -3.92 -16.46 -10.00
CA LEU A 301 -4.98 -16.91 -9.08
C LEU A 301 -4.53 -18.02 -8.14
N GLY A 302 -3.79 -19.03 -8.63
CA GLY A 302 -3.33 -20.15 -7.82
C GLY A 302 -2.41 -19.74 -6.67
N PRO A 303 -1.34 -18.95 -6.93
CA PRO A 303 -0.49 -18.40 -5.88
C PRO A 303 -1.26 -17.50 -4.91
N LEU A 304 -2.12 -16.60 -5.40
CA LEU A 304 -2.92 -15.72 -4.53
C LEU A 304 -3.81 -16.51 -3.57
N LEU A 305 -4.44 -17.59 -4.05
CA LEU A 305 -5.26 -18.46 -3.19
C LEU A 305 -4.42 -19.09 -2.07
N ARG A 306 -3.21 -19.57 -2.38
CA ARG A 306 -2.30 -20.12 -1.37
C ARG A 306 -1.89 -19.08 -0.33
N LEU A 307 -1.58 -17.85 -0.76
CA LEU A 307 -1.20 -16.77 0.16
C LEU A 307 -2.38 -16.34 1.06
N LEU A 308 -3.60 -16.31 0.50
CA LEU A 308 -4.84 -16.00 1.20
C LEU A 308 -5.14 -17.01 2.31
N GLN A 309 -4.75 -18.27 2.13
CA GLN A 309 -4.90 -19.37 3.10
C GLN A 309 -3.71 -19.51 4.07
N SER A 310 -2.76 -18.57 4.05
CA SER A 310 -1.61 -18.57 4.96
C SER A 310 -2.03 -18.33 6.41
N ALA A 311 -1.20 -18.76 7.37
CA ALA A 311 -1.33 -18.35 8.77
C ALA A 311 -0.63 -17.00 9.06
N PHE A 312 0.11 -16.45 8.10
CA PHE A 312 0.85 -15.20 8.28
C PHE A 312 0.04 -14.01 7.76
N LEU A 313 -0.43 -13.17 8.68
CA LEU A 313 -1.36 -12.07 8.42
C LEU A 313 -0.97 -11.14 7.25
N PRO A 314 0.30 -10.70 7.10
CA PRO A 314 0.70 -9.86 5.95
C PRO A 314 0.52 -10.53 4.58
N LEU A 315 0.62 -11.87 4.50
CA LEU A 315 0.34 -12.60 3.26
C LEU A 315 -1.15 -12.64 2.95
N ILE A 316 -1.98 -12.90 3.96
CA ILE A 316 -3.43 -12.87 3.82
C ILE A 316 -3.88 -11.50 3.32
N LEU A 317 -3.42 -10.44 4.00
CA LEU A 317 -3.81 -9.06 3.69
C LEU A 317 -3.39 -8.65 2.28
N SER A 318 -2.14 -8.91 1.89
CA SER A 318 -1.65 -8.58 0.55
C SER A 318 -2.38 -9.36 -0.54
N ALA A 319 -2.70 -10.64 -0.30
CA ALA A 319 -3.43 -11.48 -1.25
C ALA A 319 -4.91 -11.08 -1.40
N VAL A 320 -5.62 -10.84 -0.29
CA VAL A 320 -7.05 -10.47 -0.32
C VAL A 320 -7.26 -9.07 -0.93
N ALA A 321 -6.35 -8.14 -0.67
CA ALA A 321 -6.39 -6.82 -1.31
C ALA A 321 -6.07 -6.91 -2.82
N CYS A 322 -5.16 -7.81 -3.22
CA CYS A 322 -4.83 -8.04 -4.63
C CYS A 322 -6.03 -8.66 -5.39
N ILE A 323 -6.64 -9.72 -4.85
CA ILE A 323 -7.79 -10.37 -5.50
C ILE A 323 -9.01 -9.46 -5.58
N ARG A 324 -9.22 -8.56 -4.60
CA ARG A 324 -10.26 -7.52 -4.67
C ARG A 324 -10.09 -6.64 -5.91
N ASN A 325 -8.88 -6.16 -6.19
CA ASN A 325 -8.64 -5.33 -7.38
C ASN A 325 -8.82 -6.13 -8.68
N ILE A 326 -8.39 -7.40 -8.70
CA ILE A 326 -8.54 -8.28 -9.87
C ILE A 326 -10.03 -8.59 -10.14
N SER A 327 -10.85 -8.73 -9.10
CA SER A 327 -12.28 -9.06 -9.21
C SER A 327 -13.15 -7.91 -9.72
N ILE A 328 -12.63 -6.69 -9.80
CA ILE A 328 -13.35 -5.54 -10.38
C ILE A 328 -13.73 -5.81 -11.84
N HIS A 329 -12.89 -6.54 -12.58
CA HIS A 329 -13.16 -6.85 -13.99
C HIS A 329 -14.20 -7.99 -14.12
N PRO A 330 -15.32 -7.80 -14.84
CA PRO A 330 -16.37 -8.83 -14.98
C PRO A 330 -15.88 -10.16 -15.58
N MET A 331 -15.00 -10.11 -16.60
CA MET A 331 -14.37 -11.32 -17.16
C MET A 331 -13.56 -12.17 -16.17
N ASN A 332 -13.16 -11.62 -15.02
CA ASN A 332 -12.42 -12.35 -13.99
C ASN A 332 -13.34 -13.02 -12.97
N GLU A 333 -14.65 -12.72 -12.95
CA GLU A 333 -15.58 -13.29 -11.96
C GLU A 333 -15.56 -14.83 -11.97
N SER A 334 -15.88 -15.44 -13.12
CA SER A 334 -15.92 -16.91 -13.23
C SER A 334 -14.53 -17.56 -13.02
N PRO A 335 -13.42 -17.07 -13.61
CA PRO A 335 -12.08 -17.59 -13.30
C PRO A 335 -11.73 -17.59 -11.81
N ILE A 336 -12.11 -16.54 -11.06
CA ILE A 336 -11.86 -16.46 -9.61
C ILE A 336 -12.72 -17.48 -8.86
N ILE A 337 -13.99 -17.63 -9.23
CA ILE A 337 -14.90 -18.62 -8.64
C ILE A 337 -14.40 -20.05 -8.91
N ASP A 338 -14.07 -20.35 -10.16
CA ASP A 338 -13.61 -21.67 -10.61
C ASP A 338 -12.26 -22.04 -9.97
N ALA A 339 -11.43 -21.04 -9.63
CA ALA A 339 -10.20 -21.24 -8.87
C ALA A 339 -10.44 -21.56 -7.38
N GLY A 340 -11.67 -21.44 -6.86
CA GLY A 340 -12.03 -21.86 -5.50
C GLY A 340 -11.94 -20.78 -4.42
N PHE A 341 -12.04 -19.49 -4.78
CA PHE A 341 -11.89 -18.38 -3.83
C PHE A 341 -13.07 -18.18 -2.88
N LEU A 342 -14.28 -18.65 -3.22
CA LEU A 342 -15.49 -18.32 -2.47
C LEU A 342 -15.43 -18.71 -0.98
N LYS A 343 -15.15 -19.99 -0.68
CA LYS A 343 -15.10 -20.47 0.72
C LYS A 343 -13.99 -19.80 1.54
N PRO A 344 -12.74 -19.66 1.03
CA PRO A 344 -11.71 -18.90 1.72
C PRO A 344 -12.09 -17.45 1.99
N LEU A 345 -12.72 -16.75 1.05
CA LEU A 345 -13.19 -15.37 1.25
C LEU A 345 -14.27 -15.30 2.35
N VAL A 346 -15.24 -16.23 2.34
CA VAL A 346 -16.26 -16.33 3.40
C VAL A 346 -15.63 -16.61 4.77
N HIS A 347 -14.59 -17.46 4.83
CA HIS A 347 -13.85 -17.70 6.07
C HIS A 347 -13.18 -16.44 6.60
N LEU A 348 -12.58 -15.62 5.73
CA LEU A 348 -11.92 -14.35 6.11
C LEU A 348 -12.88 -13.28 6.63
N LEU A 349 -14.19 -13.38 6.36
CA LEU A 349 -15.18 -12.52 7.03
C LEU A 349 -15.16 -12.70 8.55
N GLY A 350 -14.71 -13.87 9.04
CA GLY A 350 -14.55 -14.16 10.46
C GLY A 350 -13.32 -13.53 11.13
N SER A 351 -12.47 -12.79 10.40
CA SER A 351 -11.30 -12.08 10.95
C SER A 351 -11.70 -10.79 11.67
N THR A 352 -12.46 -10.91 12.77
CA THR A 352 -13.06 -9.77 13.50
C THR A 352 -12.05 -8.83 14.15
N ASP A 353 -10.78 -9.25 14.25
CA ASP A 353 -9.65 -8.45 14.73
C ASP A 353 -8.98 -7.63 13.60
N ASN A 354 -9.40 -7.81 12.34
CA ASN A 354 -8.82 -7.14 11.18
C ASN A 354 -9.89 -6.65 10.19
N GLU A 355 -10.31 -5.40 10.40
CA GLU A 355 -11.30 -4.71 9.56
C GLU A 355 -10.93 -4.71 8.07
N GLU A 356 -9.65 -4.51 7.75
CA GLU A 356 -9.18 -4.41 6.36
C GLU A 356 -9.36 -5.74 5.61
N ILE A 357 -9.07 -6.87 6.26
CA ILE A 357 -9.31 -8.21 5.69
C ILE A 357 -10.79 -8.44 5.46
N GLN A 358 -11.65 -8.09 6.43
CA GLN A 358 -13.09 -8.26 6.29
C GLN A 358 -13.63 -7.45 5.11
N CYS A 359 -13.26 -6.16 5.02
CA CYS A 359 -13.63 -5.27 3.93
C CYS A 359 -13.18 -5.82 2.58
N HIS A 360 -11.91 -6.19 2.41
CA HIS A 360 -11.44 -6.72 1.13
C HIS A 360 -12.12 -8.04 0.74
N ALA A 361 -12.38 -8.92 1.71
CA ALA A 361 -13.03 -10.19 1.48
C ALA A 361 -14.48 -10.02 1.00
N ILE A 362 -15.29 -9.22 1.71
CA ILE A 362 -16.70 -9.00 1.34
C ILE A 362 -16.82 -8.19 0.05
N SER A 363 -15.95 -7.20 -0.18
CA SER A 363 -15.90 -6.42 -1.41
C SER A 363 -15.59 -7.33 -2.61
N THR A 364 -14.69 -8.31 -2.43
CA THR A 364 -14.42 -9.31 -3.46
C THR A 364 -15.66 -10.17 -3.73
N LEU A 365 -16.33 -10.68 -2.70
CA LEU A 365 -17.57 -11.47 -2.88
C LEU A 365 -18.68 -10.68 -3.58
N ARG A 366 -18.83 -9.39 -3.25
CA ARG A 366 -19.75 -8.47 -3.93
C ARG A 366 -19.44 -8.35 -5.41
N ASN A 367 -18.17 -8.11 -5.77
CA ASN A 367 -17.76 -8.00 -7.18
C ASN A 367 -18.05 -9.30 -7.95
N LEU A 368 -17.77 -10.46 -7.35
CA LEU A 368 -18.06 -11.76 -7.97
C LEU A 368 -19.56 -12.02 -8.18
N ALA A 369 -20.41 -11.39 -7.38
CA ALA A 369 -21.87 -11.47 -7.47
C ALA A 369 -22.51 -10.42 -8.40
N ALA A 370 -21.74 -9.46 -8.92
CA ALA A 370 -22.30 -8.27 -9.57
C ALA A 370 -23.06 -8.59 -10.87
N SER A 371 -22.48 -9.40 -11.76
CA SER A 371 -22.95 -9.48 -13.15
C SER A 371 -23.88 -10.67 -13.45
N SER A 372 -23.69 -11.82 -12.80
CA SER A 372 -24.36 -13.08 -13.19
C SER A 372 -25.15 -13.70 -12.04
N ASP A 373 -26.41 -14.08 -12.29
CA ASP A 373 -27.25 -14.75 -11.28
C ASP A 373 -26.71 -16.12 -10.89
N ARG A 374 -26.06 -16.84 -11.81
CA ARG A 374 -25.29 -18.05 -11.48
C ARG A 374 -24.22 -17.74 -10.44
N ASN A 375 -23.47 -16.65 -10.60
CA ASN A 375 -22.41 -16.29 -9.67
C ASN A 375 -23.00 -15.84 -8.31
N LYS A 376 -24.10 -15.07 -8.33
CA LYS A 376 -24.85 -14.71 -7.11
C LYS A 376 -25.27 -15.95 -6.32
N GLN A 377 -25.81 -16.96 -7.02
CA GLN A 377 -26.20 -18.23 -6.42
C GLN A 377 -24.99 -18.93 -5.78
N LEU A 378 -23.85 -19.02 -6.47
CA LEU A 378 -22.64 -19.64 -5.93
C LEU A 378 -22.08 -18.91 -4.70
N VAL A 379 -22.12 -17.57 -4.69
CA VAL A 379 -21.71 -16.75 -3.52
C VAL A 379 -22.63 -17.01 -2.32
N LEU A 380 -23.94 -17.13 -2.56
CA LEU A 380 -24.93 -17.46 -1.55
C LEU A 380 -24.72 -18.89 -1.00
N GLU A 381 -24.53 -19.88 -1.88
CA GLU A 381 -24.25 -21.28 -1.53
C GLU A 381 -22.93 -21.46 -0.77
N ALA A 382 -21.96 -20.57 -0.99
CA ALA A 382 -20.71 -20.54 -0.23
C ALA A 382 -20.89 -20.08 1.24
N GLY A 383 -22.08 -19.57 1.59
CA GLY A 383 -22.42 -19.16 2.96
C GLY A 383 -22.12 -17.69 3.27
N ALA A 384 -21.88 -16.85 2.26
CA ALA A 384 -21.55 -15.43 2.46
C ALA A 384 -22.62 -14.68 3.26
N VAL A 385 -23.89 -14.83 2.89
CA VAL A 385 -25.02 -14.14 3.53
C VAL A 385 -25.20 -14.57 4.99
N GLN A 386 -25.11 -15.87 5.25
CA GLN A 386 -25.20 -16.41 6.60
C GLN A 386 -24.09 -15.83 7.49
N LYS A 387 -22.86 -15.76 6.96
CA LYS A 387 -21.73 -15.19 7.68
C LYS A 387 -21.88 -13.68 7.92
N CYS A 388 -22.40 -12.93 6.94
CA CYS A 388 -22.74 -11.52 7.12
C CYS A 388 -23.79 -11.33 8.21
N LYS A 389 -24.88 -12.12 8.19
CA LYS A 389 -25.94 -12.05 9.22
C LYS A 389 -25.38 -12.23 10.64
N GLU A 390 -24.46 -13.17 10.83
CA GLU A 390 -23.84 -13.45 12.13
C GLU A 390 -23.00 -12.29 12.68
N LEU A 391 -22.45 -11.44 11.80
CA LEU A 391 -21.41 -10.47 12.16
C LEU A 391 -21.84 -9.02 12.01
N VAL A 392 -22.73 -8.71 11.06
CA VAL A 392 -22.96 -7.33 10.58
C VAL A 392 -23.37 -6.36 11.68
N LEU A 393 -24.05 -6.80 12.74
CA LEU A 393 -24.45 -5.90 13.83
C LEU A 393 -23.31 -5.54 14.80
N GLU A 394 -22.23 -6.32 14.81
CA GLU A 394 -21.13 -6.22 15.80
C GLU A 394 -19.78 -5.77 15.19
N VAL A 395 -19.73 -5.56 13.87
CA VAL A 395 -18.51 -5.15 13.15
C VAL A 395 -18.43 -3.63 12.97
N PRO A 396 -17.23 -3.06 12.71
CA PRO A 396 -17.08 -1.63 12.41
C PRO A 396 -17.92 -1.18 11.22
N VAL A 397 -18.34 0.09 11.22
CA VAL A 397 -19.25 0.69 10.22
C VAL A 397 -18.77 0.48 8.77
N ASN A 398 -17.47 0.53 8.50
CA ASN A 398 -16.93 0.30 7.16
C ASN A 398 -17.21 -1.14 6.67
N VAL A 399 -17.08 -2.13 7.57
CA VAL A 399 -17.40 -3.53 7.26
C VAL A 399 -18.91 -3.69 7.12
N GLN A 400 -19.70 -3.02 7.96
CA GLN A 400 -21.16 -3.01 7.82
C GLN A 400 -21.60 -2.51 6.45
N SER A 401 -21.03 -1.39 5.99
CA SER A 401 -21.34 -0.78 4.69
C SER A 401 -21.09 -1.76 3.54
N GLU A 402 -19.95 -2.44 3.55
CA GLU A 402 -19.62 -3.40 2.49
C GLU A 402 -20.46 -4.69 2.59
N MET A 403 -20.81 -5.17 3.80
CA MET A 403 -21.69 -6.31 4.00
C MET A 403 -23.12 -6.04 3.52
N THR A 404 -23.69 -4.88 3.85
CA THR A 404 -25.04 -4.52 3.40
C THR A 404 -25.08 -4.29 1.89
N ALA A 405 -24.03 -3.69 1.31
CA ALA A 405 -23.89 -3.57 -0.15
C ALA A 405 -23.85 -4.94 -0.84
N ALA A 406 -23.14 -5.93 -0.27
CA ALA A 406 -23.10 -7.28 -0.82
C ALA A 406 -24.48 -7.96 -0.79
N ILE A 407 -25.23 -7.81 0.31
CA ILE A 407 -26.59 -8.34 0.42
C ILE A 407 -27.52 -7.64 -0.58
N ALA A 408 -27.40 -6.32 -0.76
CA ALA A 408 -28.18 -5.56 -1.74
C ALA A 408 -27.97 -6.04 -3.18
N VAL A 409 -26.71 -6.35 -3.56
CA VAL A 409 -26.37 -6.91 -4.88
C VAL A 409 -27.00 -8.30 -5.07
N LEU A 410 -26.96 -9.16 -4.05
CA LEU A 410 -27.59 -10.49 -4.12
C LEU A 410 -29.12 -10.39 -4.23
N ALA A 411 -29.73 -9.41 -3.57
CA ALA A 411 -31.17 -9.16 -3.61
C ALA A 411 -31.71 -8.72 -4.98
N LEU A 412 -30.84 -8.31 -5.90
CA LEU A 412 -31.23 -8.00 -7.29
C LEU A 412 -31.68 -9.24 -8.08
N SER A 413 -31.31 -10.44 -7.64
CA SER A 413 -31.69 -11.68 -8.32
C SER A 413 -33.06 -12.16 -7.84
N ASP A 414 -34.07 -12.09 -8.71
CA ASP A 414 -35.44 -12.57 -8.42
C ASP A 414 -35.45 -14.02 -7.89
N GLU A 415 -34.62 -14.90 -8.45
CA GLU A 415 -34.52 -16.31 -8.04
C GLU A 415 -34.00 -16.52 -6.61
N LEU A 416 -33.21 -15.58 -6.07
CA LEU A 416 -32.55 -15.74 -4.78
C LEU A 416 -33.34 -15.12 -3.63
N LYS A 417 -34.31 -14.24 -3.91
CA LYS A 417 -35.09 -13.54 -2.87
C LYS A 417 -35.73 -14.48 -1.85
N PRO A 418 -36.41 -15.58 -2.24
CA PRO A 418 -37.00 -16.49 -1.26
C PRO A 418 -35.96 -17.12 -0.34
N HIS A 419 -34.77 -17.44 -0.87
CA HIS A 419 -33.68 -18.02 -0.08
C HIS A 419 -33.09 -16.99 0.88
N LEU A 420 -32.81 -15.77 0.41
CA LEU A 420 -32.33 -14.66 1.25
C LEU A 420 -33.29 -14.39 2.41
N LEU A 421 -34.59 -14.35 2.14
CA LEU A 421 -35.62 -14.17 3.17
C LEU A 421 -35.65 -15.34 4.16
N SER A 422 -35.51 -16.58 3.68
CA SER A 422 -35.46 -17.77 4.55
C SER A 422 -34.24 -17.80 5.49
N LEU A 423 -33.13 -17.14 5.11
CA LEU A 423 -31.97 -16.95 5.98
C LEU A 423 -32.22 -15.93 7.10
N GLY A 424 -33.34 -15.21 7.06
CA GLY A 424 -33.70 -14.19 8.06
C GLY A 424 -32.83 -12.95 7.95
N VAL A 425 -32.56 -12.46 6.73
CA VAL A 425 -31.81 -11.21 6.52
C VAL A 425 -32.52 -9.98 7.09
N PHE A 426 -33.84 -10.03 7.29
CA PHE A 426 -34.61 -8.95 7.93
C PHE A 426 -34.21 -8.70 9.38
N ASP A 427 -33.74 -9.73 10.09
CA ASP A 427 -33.28 -9.62 11.47
C ASP A 427 -32.12 -8.61 11.62
N VAL A 428 -31.37 -8.38 10.53
CA VAL A 428 -30.22 -7.47 10.51
C VAL A 428 -30.43 -6.25 9.62
N LEU A 429 -31.08 -6.40 8.46
CA LEU A 429 -31.28 -5.27 7.53
C LEU A 429 -32.22 -4.21 8.10
N ILE A 430 -33.31 -4.62 8.78
CA ILE A 430 -34.28 -3.66 9.34
C ILE A 430 -33.64 -2.77 10.41
N PRO A 431 -32.93 -3.32 11.44
CA PRO A 431 -32.22 -2.48 12.40
C PRO A 431 -31.17 -1.57 11.75
N LEU A 432 -30.48 -2.04 10.71
CA LEU A 432 -29.45 -1.23 10.03
C LEU A 432 -30.01 -0.04 9.23
N THR A 433 -31.33 0.02 8.98
CA THR A 433 -31.98 1.25 8.47
C THR A 433 -32.04 2.38 9.50
N GLU A 434 -31.70 2.12 10.77
CA GLU A 434 -31.53 3.13 11.83
C GLU A 434 -30.07 3.57 12.01
N SER A 435 -29.14 3.04 11.20
CA SER A 435 -27.72 3.39 11.30
C SER A 435 -27.49 4.87 11.04
N GLU A 436 -26.57 5.48 11.81
CA GLU A 436 -26.09 6.85 11.56
C GLU A 436 -25.26 6.97 10.28
N SER A 437 -24.76 5.83 9.75
CA SER A 437 -24.03 5.81 8.49
C SER A 437 -24.99 5.76 7.30
N ILE A 438 -25.00 6.83 6.50
CA ILE A 438 -25.81 6.97 5.28
C ILE A 438 -25.62 5.77 4.33
N GLU A 439 -24.38 5.29 4.18
CA GLU A 439 -24.11 4.14 3.31
C GLU A 439 -24.75 2.85 3.84
N VAL A 440 -24.60 2.57 5.14
CA VAL A 440 -25.19 1.39 5.78
C VAL A 440 -26.71 1.46 5.70
N GLN A 441 -27.26 2.64 5.99
CA GLN A 441 -28.69 2.93 5.96
C GLN A 441 -29.27 2.73 4.55
N GLY A 442 -28.65 3.35 3.55
CA GLY A 442 -29.06 3.29 2.15
C GLY A 442 -28.92 1.89 1.54
N ASN A 443 -27.80 1.21 1.77
CA ASN A 443 -27.58 -0.16 1.29
C ASN A 443 -28.58 -1.15 1.91
N SER A 444 -28.89 -1.00 3.21
CA SER A 444 -29.88 -1.84 3.88
C SER A 444 -31.28 -1.61 3.34
N ALA A 445 -31.67 -0.35 3.14
CA ALA A 445 -32.95 0.00 2.53
C ALA A 445 -33.06 -0.48 1.07
N ALA A 446 -32.00 -0.34 0.28
CA ALA A 446 -31.96 -0.85 -1.10
C ALA A 446 -32.11 -2.38 -1.13
N ALA A 447 -31.46 -3.10 -0.20
CA ALA A 447 -31.65 -4.55 -0.06
C ALA A 447 -33.10 -4.89 0.28
N LEU A 448 -33.72 -4.19 1.25
CA LEU A 448 -35.12 -4.40 1.63
C LEU A 448 -36.09 -4.13 0.47
N GLY A 449 -35.88 -3.05 -0.28
CA GLY A 449 -36.69 -2.73 -1.46
C GLY A 449 -36.53 -3.77 -2.56
N ASN A 450 -35.30 -4.19 -2.86
CA ASN A 450 -35.07 -5.24 -3.85
C ASN A 450 -35.77 -6.54 -3.44
N LEU A 451 -35.70 -6.87 -2.15
CA LEU A 451 -36.39 -8.02 -1.57
C LEU A 451 -37.91 -7.89 -1.57
N SER A 452 -38.52 -6.70 -1.73
CA SER A 452 -39.99 -6.57 -1.79
C SER A 452 -40.59 -6.80 -3.16
N SER A 453 -39.77 -6.77 -4.23
CA SER A 453 -40.25 -6.99 -5.59
C SER A 453 -40.33 -8.48 -5.94
N LYS A 454 -41.48 -8.93 -6.47
CA LYS A 454 -41.69 -10.26 -7.11
C LYS A 454 -41.26 -11.49 -6.28
N VAL A 455 -41.57 -11.50 -4.99
CA VAL A 455 -41.12 -12.56 -4.05
C VAL A 455 -41.94 -13.84 -4.14
N GLY A 456 -43.21 -13.73 -4.54
CA GLY A 456 -44.18 -14.82 -4.50
C GLY A 456 -44.84 -14.99 -3.13
N ASP A 457 -44.07 -15.24 -2.07
CA ASP A 457 -44.59 -15.32 -0.69
C ASP A 457 -44.22 -14.09 0.13
N TYR A 458 -45.23 -13.29 0.48
CA TYR A 458 -45.09 -12.05 1.23
C TYR A 458 -45.32 -12.21 2.74
N SER A 459 -45.52 -13.44 3.23
CA SER A 459 -45.82 -13.71 4.65
C SER A 459 -44.75 -13.15 5.60
N ILE A 460 -43.48 -13.12 5.18
CA ILE A 460 -42.39 -12.58 5.98
C ILE A 460 -42.51 -11.06 6.19
N PHE A 461 -43.04 -10.31 5.22
CA PHE A 461 -43.27 -8.86 5.35
C PHE A 461 -44.36 -8.55 6.38
N LEU A 462 -45.39 -9.41 6.46
CA LEU A 462 -46.42 -9.31 7.49
C LEU A 462 -45.86 -9.59 8.87
N THR A 463 -45.07 -10.65 9.02
CA THR A 463 -44.48 -11.00 10.33
C THR A 463 -43.44 -9.98 10.79
N SER A 464 -42.75 -9.34 9.84
CA SER A 464 -41.73 -8.33 10.12
C SER A 464 -42.26 -6.89 10.02
N TRP A 465 -43.59 -6.69 9.95
CA TRP A 465 -44.16 -5.36 9.75
C TRP A 465 -43.79 -4.39 10.89
N ASN A 466 -43.83 -4.85 12.14
CA ASN A 466 -43.57 -4.03 13.33
C ASN A 466 -42.27 -4.41 14.10
N SER A 467 -41.57 -5.47 13.68
CA SER A 467 -40.41 -6.01 14.39
C SER A 467 -39.43 -6.66 13.42
N PRO A 468 -38.11 -6.65 13.68
CA PRO A 468 -37.41 -5.95 14.77
C PRO A 468 -37.32 -4.42 14.53
N SER A 469 -36.98 -3.63 15.56
CA SER A 469 -36.72 -2.18 15.45
C SER A 469 -37.78 -1.38 14.68
N GLY A 470 -39.06 -1.56 15.06
CA GLY A 470 -40.19 -0.94 14.37
C GLY A 470 -40.58 -1.61 13.05
N GLY A 471 -39.83 -2.61 12.58
CA GLY A 471 -40.14 -3.41 11.41
C GLY A 471 -40.07 -2.65 10.10
N ILE A 472 -40.70 -3.20 9.07
CA ILE A 472 -40.88 -2.55 7.77
C ILE A 472 -41.64 -1.22 7.92
N HIS A 473 -42.62 -1.15 8.83
CA HIS A 473 -43.36 0.07 9.14
C HIS A 473 -42.43 1.19 9.63
N GLY A 474 -41.62 0.93 10.67
CA GLY A 474 -40.69 1.91 11.22
C GLY A 474 -39.64 2.37 10.20
N TYR A 475 -39.12 1.45 9.38
CA TYR A 475 -38.24 1.77 8.26
C TYR A 475 -38.91 2.75 7.28
N LEU A 476 -40.10 2.42 6.79
CA LEU A 476 -40.84 3.25 5.83
C LEU A 476 -41.13 4.63 6.43
N SER A 477 -41.63 4.69 7.67
CA SER A 477 -41.96 5.96 8.33
C SER A 477 -40.73 6.87 8.47
N ARG A 478 -39.57 6.32 8.87
CA ARG A 478 -38.33 7.11 8.98
C ARG A 478 -37.85 7.66 7.63
N PHE A 479 -37.86 6.81 6.59
CA PHE A 479 -37.34 7.21 5.28
C PHE A 479 -38.27 8.21 4.57
N LEU A 480 -39.59 8.05 4.69
CA LEU A 480 -40.56 9.02 4.19
C LEU A 480 -40.42 10.38 4.89
N ALA A 481 -40.21 10.37 6.21
CA ALA A 481 -40.02 11.58 7.02
C ALA A 481 -38.64 12.24 6.87
N SER A 482 -37.68 11.59 6.18
CA SER A 482 -36.28 12.05 6.14
C SER A 482 -36.07 13.41 5.45
N GLY A 483 -36.92 13.75 4.49
CA GLY A 483 -36.73 14.90 3.61
C GLY A 483 -35.66 14.69 2.53
N ASP A 484 -34.93 13.58 2.55
CA ASP A 484 -33.94 13.23 1.52
C ASP A 484 -34.66 12.56 0.32
N PRO A 485 -34.53 13.08 -0.91
CA PRO A 485 -35.22 12.53 -2.08
C PRO A 485 -34.82 11.08 -2.39
N THR A 486 -33.57 10.68 -2.14
CA THR A 486 -33.10 9.31 -2.38
C THR A 486 -33.75 8.35 -1.39
N PHE A 487 -33.80 8.70 -0.11
CA PHE A 487 -34.44 7.86 0.90
C PHE A 487 -35.96 7.81 0.73
N GLN A 488 -36.59 8.94 0.40
CA GLN A 488 -38.01 8.96 0.05
C GLN A 488 -38.30 8.08 -1.17
N HIS A 489 -37.44 8.13 -2.20
CA HIS A 489 -37.56 7.26 -3.37
C HIS A 489 -37.50 5.78 -2.98
N ILE A 490 -36.48 5.35 -2.25
CA ILE A 490 -36.33 3.92 -1.89
C ILE A 490 -37.54 3.44 -1.06
N ALA A 491 -38.04 4.25 -0.12
CA ALA A 491 -39.21 3.88 0.68
C ALA A 491 -40.50 3.82 -0.13
N ILE A 492 -40.77 4.82 -0.98
CA ILE A 492 -41.97 4.83 -1.83
C ILE A 492 -41.91 3.69 -2.84
N TRP A 493 -40.75 3.45 -3.45
CA TRP A 493 -40.58 2.32 -4.35
C TRP A 493 -40.80 0.99 -3.63
N THR A 494 -40.25 0.82 -2.43
CA THR A 494 -40.50 -0.37 -1.60
C THR A 494 -41.99 -0.56 -1.33
N LEU A 495 -42.69 0.52 -0.95
CA LEU A 495 -44.13 0.51 -0.70
C LEU A 495 -44.92 0.12 -1.96
N LEU A 496 -44.55 0.68 -3.11
CA LEU A 496 -45.18 0.37 -4.39
C LEU A 496 -45.05 -1.13 -4.71
N GLN A 497 -43.85 -1.70 -4.56
CA GLN A 497 -43.63 -3.13 -4.78
C GLN A 497 -44.47 -4.01 -3.85
N LEU A 498 -44.66 -3.60 -2.58
CA LEU A 498 -45.50 -4.33 -1.63
C LEU A 498 -46.99 -4.20 -1.97
N LEU A 499 -47.44 -3.04 -2.44
CA LEU A 499 -48.83 -2.83 -2.89
C LEU A 499 -49.13 -3.62 -4.17
N GLU A 500 -48.15 -3.77 -5.06
CA GLU A 500 -48.25 -4.57 -6.30
C GLU A 500 -48.11 -6.09 -6.08
N SER A 501 -47.91 -6.54 -4.84
CA SER A 501 -47.71 -7.95 -4.48
C SER A 501 -48.91 -8.86 -4.77
N ASN A 502 -50.11 -8.30 -4.91
CA ASN A 502 -51.40 -9.01 -4.89
C ASN A 502 -51.72 -9.77 -3.59
N ASP A 503 -50.95 -9.61 -2.50
CA ASP A 503 -51.31 -10.15 -1.18
C ASP A 503 -52.28 -9.18 -0.47
N THR A 504 -53.56 -9.55 -0.43
CA THR A 504 -54.63 -8.71 0.14
C THR A 504 -54.44 -8.43 1.62
N ARG A 505 -53.77 -9.31 2.37
CA ARG A 505 -53.48 -9.09 3.80
C ARG A 505 -52.44 -7.99 3.94
N LEU A 506 -51.37 -8.06 3.15
CA LEU A 506 -50.30 -7.07 3.15
C LEU A 506 -50.81 -5.69 2.71
N VAL A 507 -51.59 -5.64 1.64
CA VAL A 507 -52.23 -4.39 1.18
C VAL A 507 -53.14 -3.82 2.27
N SER A 508 -53.94 -4.65 2.93
CA SER A 508 -54.78 -4.21 4.06
C SER A 508 -53.95 -3.67 5.23
N THR A 509 -52.81 -4.30 5.54
CA THR A 509 -51.90 -3.85 6.59
C THR A 509 -51.29 -2.49 6.25
N ILE A 510 -50.84 -2.30 5.00
CA ILE A 510 -50.31 -1.02 4.51
C ILE A 510 -51.36 0.08 4.57
N ASN A 511 -52.57 -0.18 4.05
CA ASN A 511 -53.65 0.81 4.04
C ASN A 511 -54.15 1.18 5.44
N SER A 512 -53.90 0.31 6.44
CA SER A 512 -54.22 0.59 7.85
C SER A 512 -53.12 1.39 8.57
N ALA A 513 -51.94 1.57 7.96
CA ALA A 513 -50.86 2.40 8.50
C ALA A 513 -51.08 3.86 8.10
N GLU A 514 -51.99 4.54 8.80
CA GLU A 514 -52.41 5.92 8.51
C GLU A 514 -51.25 6.91 8.45
N ASP A 515 -50.23 6.74 9.31
CA ASP A 515 -49.04 7.60 9.34
C ASP A 515 -48.23 7.51 8.03
N VAL A 516 -47.96 6.29 7.56
CA VAL A 516 -47.25 6.04 6.30
C VAL A 516 -48.04 6.57 5.11
N MET A 517 -49.34 6.26 5.06
CA MET A 517 -50.20 6.65 3.94
C MET A 517 -50.40 8.18 3.88
N GLN A 518 -50.47 8.86 5.03
CA GLN A 518 -50.52 10.32 5.07
C GLN A 518 -49.22 10.95 4.54
N MET A 519 -48.05 10.43 4.92
CA MET A 519 -46.77 10.92 4.37
C MET A 519 -46.67 10.71 2.86
N VAL A 520 -47.17 9.59 2.34
CA VAL A 520 -47.24 9.33 0.89
C VAL A 520 -48.18 10.32 0.21
N GLN A 521 -49.32 10.63 0.83
CA GLN A 521 -50.23 11.67 0.33
C GLN A 521 -49.56 13.04 0.27
N ASP A 522 -48.92 13.46 1.36
CA ASP A 522 -48.22 14.75 1.45
C ASP A 522 -47.12 14.86 0.38
N ILE A 523 -46.38 13.77 0.12
CA ILE A 523 -45.38 13.72 -0.96
C ILE A 523 -46.04 13.84 -2.33
N SER A 524 -47.15 13.15 -2.57
CA SER A 524 -47.85 13.15 -3.87
C SER A 524 -48.41 14.52 -4.31
N GLU A 525 -48.68 15.38 -3.33
CA GLU A 525 -49.26 16.72 -3.48
C GLU A 525 -48.20 17.82 -3.66
N ARG A 526 -46.90 17.52 -3.52
CA ARG A 526 -45.83 18.49 -3.74
C ARG A 526 -45.83 19.00 -5.18
N GLN A 527 -45.69 20.31 -5.35
CA GLN A 527 -45.54 20.95 -6.64
C GLN A 527 -44.07 20.90 -7.06
N VAL A 528 -43.79 20.30 -8.21
CA VAL A 528 -42.46 20.31 -8.83
C VAL A 528 -42.44 21.50 -9.80
N GLU A 529 -41.69 22.56 -9.47
CA GLU A 529 -41.48 23.72 -10.36
C GLU A 529 -40.50 23.33 -11.48
N SER A 530 -40.71 23.84 -12.71
CA SER A 530 -40.10 23.31 -13.94
C SER A 530 -38.84 24.05 -14.44
N ASP A 531 -38.25 24.96 -13.66
CA ASP A 531 -37.48 26.08 -14.23
C ASP A 531 -36.01 26.20 -13.75
N ASN A 532 -35.31 25.13 -13.30
CA ASN A 532 -33.86 25.20 -13.03
C ASN A 532 -33.01 24.19 -13.82
N GLU A 533 -31.94 24.67 -14.46
CA GLU A 533 -31.02 23.92 -15.33
C GLU A 533 -30.03 22.97 -14.61
N ASP A 534 -30.19 22.73 -13.31
CA ASP A 534 -29.32 21.84 -12.53
C ASP A 534 -30.08 20.55 -12.18
N GLY A 535 -29.65 19.40 -12.73
CA GLY A 535 -30.33 18.09 -12.74
C GLY A 535 -30.61 17.39 -11.39
N SER A 536 -30.87 18.13 -10.30
CA SER A 536 -31.39 17.63 -9.03
C SER A 536 -32.91 17.44 -9.00
N GLU A 537 -33.67 18.01 -9.95
CA GLU A 537 -35.14 17.96 -9.99
C GLU A 537 -35.71 16.62 -10.52
N ASP A 538 -34.94 15.83 -11.27
CA ASP A 538 -35.39 14.54 -11.83
C ASP A 538 -35.78 13.54 -10.74
N GLY A 539 -35.06 13.53 -9.61
CA GLY A 539 -35.33 12.62 -8.50
C GLY A 539 -36.61 12.96 -7.73
N GLU A 540 -36.90 14.24 -7.53
CA GLU A 540 -38.10 14.67 -6.79
C GLU A 540 -39.38 14.44 -7.62
N ALA A 541 -39.33 14.70 -8.93
CA ALA A 541 -40.42 14.40 -9.84
C ALA A 541 -40.76 12.90 -9.87
N GLU A 542 -39.74 12.03 -9.89
CA GLU A 542 -39.90 10.58 -9.85
C GLU A 542 -40.57 10.13 -8.54
N VAL A 543 -40.11 10.65 -7.40
CA VAL A 543 -40.66 10.37 -6.06
C VAL A 543 -42.15 10.73 -5.98
N VAL A 544 -42.53 11.92 -6.44
CA VAL A 544 -43.93 12.38 -6.48
C VAL A 544 -44.78 11.48 -7.39
N GLY A 545 -44.25 11.10 -8.55
CA GLY A 545 -44.93 10.19 -9.49
C GLY A 545 -45.20 8.81 -8.89
N LEU A 546 -44.22 8.22 -8.22
CA LEU A 546 -44.37 6.94 -7.54
C LEU A 546 -45.36 7.02 -6.37
N ALA A 547 -45.35 8.12 -5.61
CA ALA A 547 -46.28 8.33 -4.50
C ALA A 547 -47.75 8.35 -4.98
N ARG A 548 -48.03 9.03 -6.09
CA ARG A 548 -49.36 9.04 -6.73
C ARG A 548 -49.80 7.62 -7.11
N ARG A 549 -48.90 6.83 -7.70
CA ARG A 549 -49.19 5.44 -8.08
C ARG A 549 -49.51 4.56 -6.87
N CYS A 550 -48.82 4.73 -5.74
CA CYS A 550 -49.15 4.03 -4.50
C CYS A 550 -50.60 4.31 -4.04
N LEU A 551 -51.03 5.58 -4.09
CA LEU A 551 -52.40 5.98 -3.71
C LEU A 551 -53.45 5.44 -4.69
N GLU A 552 -53.16 5.40 -5.98
CA GLU A 552 -54.07 4.83 -7.00
C GLU A 552 -54.33 3.34 -6.77
N ILE A 553 -53.31 2.57 -6.37
CA ILE A 553 -53.45 1.15 -6.05
C ILE A 553 -54.19 0.98 -4.71
N SER A 554 -53.82 1.76 -3.70
CA SER A 554 -54.43 1.72 -2.36
C SER A 554 -55.93 2.04 -2.36
N SER A 555 -56.37 2.98 -3.21
CA SER A 555 -57.77 3.40 -3.35
C SER A 555 -58.63 2.44 -4.20
N GLY A 556 -58.02 1.44 -4.83
CA GLY A 556 -58.72 0.43 -5.64
C GLY A 556 -59.08 0.87 -7.06
N ASP A 557 -58.69 2.07 -7.50
CA ASP A 557 -58.98 2.56 -8.86
C ASP A 557 -58.00 2.04 -9.93
N GLY A 558 -56.83 1.52 -9.54
CA GLY A 558 -55.85 0.92 -10.45
C GLY A 558 -56.35 -0.31 -11.23
N ASN A 559 -57.31 -1.06 -10.69
CA ASN A 559 -57.87 -2.26 -11.34
C ASN A 559 -58.89 -1.95 -12.45
N LYS A 560 -59.30 -0.68 -12.64
CA LYS A 560 -60.24 -0.31 -13.72
C LYS A 560 -59.56 0.02 -15.05
N LYS A 561 -58.28 0.40 -15.06
CA LYS A 561 -57.56 0.72 -16.31
C LYS A 561 -57.01 -0.50 -17.04
N ALA A 562 -56.66 -1.58 -16.34
CA ALA A 562 -56.21 -2.83 -16.98
C ALA A 562 -57.34 -3.61 -17.69
N LEU A 563 -58.61 -3.30 -17.40
CA LEU A 563 -59.78 -3.91 -18.04
C LEU A 563 -60.36 -3.06 -19.20
N SER A 564 -59.81 -1.87 -19.46
CA SER A 564 -60.23 -1.01 -20.58
C SER A 564 -59.30 -1.05 -21.80
N GLU A 565 -58.16 -1.74 -21.72
CA GLU A 565 -57.21 -1.94 -22.83
C GLU A 565 -57.04 -3.44 -23.16
N GLY A 566 -58.16 -4.16 -23.21
CA GLY A 566 -58.26 -5.52 -23.77
C GLY A 566 -58.62 -5.53 -25.24
#